data_AF-A0A0A9GP75-F1
#
_entry.id   AF-A0A0A9GP75-F1
#
_cell.length_a   1.000
_cell.length_b   1.000
_cell.length_c   1.000
_cell.angle_alpha   90.00
_cell.angle_beta   90.00
_cell.angle_gamma   90.00
#
_symmetry.space_group_name_H-M   'P 1'
#
loop_
_entity.id
_entity.type
_entity.pdbx_description
1 polymer ?
#
loop_
_entity_poly.entity_id
_entity_poly.type
_entity_poly.pdbx_seq_one_letter_code
_entity_poly.pdbx_strand_id
1 'polypeptide(L)'
;MLDEICQSAMVPTDLAPCRYPRTGEYDKFFGEGVYECAGRGTPLYKSSTKFNSGCGWPAFYEGFPGAIKWTLDPDGRQTEITCAACGGHLGHVFKG
;
A
#
# COMPACT_ATOMS: atom_id res chain seq x y z
N MET A 1 -13.29 -9.79 9.44
CA MET A 1 -12.97 -8.36 9.61
C MET A 1 -11.87 -8.07 8.62
N LEU A 2 -12.13 -7.24 7.63
CA LEU A 2 -11.13 -6.93 6.59
C LEU A 2 -10.26 -5.81 7.16
N ASP A 3 -8.97 -6.06 7.29
CA ASP A 3 -8.01 -5.05 7.76
C ASP A 3 -7.85 -3.97 6.67
N GLU A 4 -7.98 -2.69 7.02
CA GLU A 4 -7.84 -1.59 6.06
C GLU A 4 -6.40 -1.09 6.01
N ILE A 5 -5.79 -1.08 4.83
CA ILE A 5 -4.41 -0.63 4.67
C ILE A 5 -4.38 0.68 3.86
N CYS A 6 -4.36 1.85 4.52
CA CYS A 6 -4.26 3.15 3.82
C CYS A 6 -2.78 3.50 3.58
N GLN A 7 -2.40 3.67 2.30
CA GLN A 7 -1.00 3.65 1.85
C GLN A 7 -0.59 4.88 1.05
N SER A 8 0.67 5.30 1.21
CA SER A 8 1.20 6.56 0.66
C SER A 8 2.34 6.42 -0.35
N ALA A 9 2.95 5.25 -0.52
CA ALA A 9 4.23 5.11 -1.25
C ALA A 9 4.28 3.96 -2.28
N MET A 10 3.30 3.88 -3.19
CA MET A 10 3.26 2.84 -4.23
C MET A 10 3.00 3.43 -5.61
N VAL A 11 3.61 2.81 -6.62
CA VAL A 11 3.42 3.17 -8.02
C VAL A 11 2.82 1.98 -8.77
N PRO A 12 1.77 2.17 -9.59
CA PRO A 12 1.31 1.14 -10.52
C PRO A 12 2.40 0.86 -11.56
N THR A 13 2.62 -0.41 -11.90
CA THR A 13 3.59 -0.86 -12.92
C THR A 13 3.47 -0.16 -14.27
N ASP A 14 2.24 0.18 -14.66
CA ASP A 14 1.91 0.67 -15.99
C ASP A 14 1.75 2.20 -16.05
N LEU A 15 2.06 2.91 -14.96
CA LEU A 15 1.95 4.36 -14.85
C LEU A 15 3.28 4.98 -14.39
N ALA A 16 3.68 6.08 -15.04
CA ALA A 16 4.91 6.78 -14.71
C ALA A 16 4.94 7.17 -13.22
N PRO A 17 6.10 7.06 -12.53
CA PRO A 17 6.21 7.38 -11.11
C PRO A 17 5.79 8.83 -10.85
N CYS A 18 4.71 9.00 -10.08
CA CYS A 18 4.23 10.32 -9.69
C CYS A 18 5.27 10.97 -8.78
N ARG A 19 5.75 12.16 -9.15
CA ARG A 19 6.82 12.89 -8.44
C ARG A 19 6.39 13.43 -7.07
N TYR A 20 5.15 13.16 -6.65
CA TYR A 20 4.63 13.55 -5.34
C TYR A 20 3.85 12.37 -4.70
N PRO A 21 4.43 11.68 -3.71
CA PRO A 21 3.70 10.69 -2.93
C PRO A 21 2.82 11.45 -1.94
N ARG A 22 1.67 12.04 -2.36
CA ARG A 22 0.75 12.73 -1.44
C ARG A 22 -0.63 13.19 -1.97
N THR A 23 -1.03 12.90 -3.21
CA THR A 23 -2.24 13.54 -3.80
C THR A 23 -3.50 12.67 -3.85
N GLY A 24 -3.47 11.41 -3.38
CA GLY A 24 -4.65 10.54 -3.45
C GLY A 24 -5.12 10.24 -4.88
N GLU A 25 -4.30 10.51 -5.90
CA GLU A 25 -4.66 10.39 -7.31
C GLU A 25 -5.03 8.94 -7.70
N TYR A 26 -4.51 7.95 -6.96
CA TYR A 26 -4.86 6.54 -7.12
C TYR A 26 -5.96 6.03 -6.18
N ASP A 27 -6.52 6.87 -5.33
CA ASP A 27 -7.66 6.51 -4.45
C ASP A 27 -8.84 5.97 -5.30
N LYS A 28 -9.18 6.70 -6.37
CA LYS A 28 -10.28 6.34 -7.29
C LYS A 28 -9.83 5.60 -8.55
N PHE A 29 -8.54 5.31 -8.69
CA PHE A 29 -8.03 4.52 -9.80
C PHE A 29 -8.15 3.03 -9.49
N PHE A 30 -8.83 2.30 -10.37
CA PHE A 30 -9.04 0.85 -10.27
C PHE A 30 -8.59 0.13 -11.55
N GLY A 31 -7.51 0.61 -12.17
CA GLY A 31 -6.91 -0.08 -13.31
C GLY A 31 -6.34 -1.44 -12.89
N GLU A 32 -6.40 -2.42 -13.79
CA GLU A 32 -5.76 -3.71 -13.59
C GLU A 32 -4.24 -3.56 -13.62
N GLY A 33 -3.53 -4.18 -12.67
CA GLY A 33 -2.07 -4.10 -12.59
C GLY A 33 -1.51 -4.53 -11.24
N VAL A 34 -0.20 -4.31 -11.07
CA VAL A 34 0.51 -4.57 -9.82
C VAL A 34 1.06 -3.27 -9.27
N TYR A 35 0.93 -3.08 -7.96
CA TYR A 35 1.53 -1.96 -7.24
C TYR A 35 2.89 -2.40 -6.74
N GLU A 36 3.92 -1.71 -7.21
CA GLU A 36 5.31 -2.02 -6.90
C GLU A 36 5.91 -1.01 -5.93
N CYS A 37 6.95 -1.46 -5.22
CA CYS A 37 7.77 -0.60 -4.39
C CYS A 37 8.51 0.42 -5.26
N ALA A 38 8.28 1.71 -5.03
CA ALA A 38 8.93 2.78 -5.78
C ALA A 38 10.47 2.76 -5.72
N GLY A 39 11.06 2.14 -4.69
CA GLY A 39 12.51 2.06 -4.53
C GLY A 39 13.19 0.90 -5.27
N ARG A 40 12.52 -0.25 -5.41
CA ARG A 40 13.13 -1.48 -5.96
C ARG A 40 12.30 -2.18 -7.04
N GLY A 41 11.08 -1.74 -7.33
CA GLY A 41 10.19 -2.39 -8.28
C GLY A 41 9.66 -3.74 -7.79
N THR A 42 9.72 -4.04 -6.49
CA THR A 42 9.19 -5.32 -5.99
C THR A 42 7.66 -5.29 -5.93
N PRO A 43 6.96 -6.36 -6.37
CA PRO A 43 5.50 -6.41 -6.34
C PRO A 43 4.98 -6.46 -4.91
N LEU A 44 4.16 -5.49 -4.52
CA LEU A 44 3.63 -5.34 -3.17
C LEU A 44 2.15 -5.71 -3.10
N TYR A 45 1.31 -5.17 -4.00
CA TYR A 45 -0.13 -5.42 -4.00
C TYR A 45 -0.64 -5.67 -5.41
N LYS A 46 -1.76 -6.40 -5.51
CA LYS A 46 -2.49 -6.55 -6.77
C LYS A 46 -3.61 -5.51 -6.81
N SER A 47 -3.89 -4.96 -7.99
CA SER A 47 -5.08 -4.12 -8.16
C SER A 47 -6.38 -4.84 -7.78
N SER A 48 -6.43 -6.17 -7.92
CA SER A 48 -7.58 -7.00 -7.53
C SER A 48 -7.87 -6.98 -6.03
N THR A 49 -6.87 -6.66 -5.20
CA THR A 49 -7.02 -6.56 -3.75
C THR A 49 -7.28 -5.12 -3.29
N LYS A 50 -7.33 -4.18 -4.24
CA LYS A 50 -7.67 -2.79 -3.98
C LYS A 50 -9.17 -2.65 -3.73
N PHE A 51 -9.54 -1.87 -2.74
CA PHE A 51 -10.93 -1.53 -2.44
C PHE A 51 -11.07 -0.04 -2.10
N ASN A 52 -12.30 0.47 -2.12
CA ASN A 52 -12.59 1.84 -1.72
C ASN A 52 -12.91 1.86 -0.23
N SER A 53 -11.96 2.27 0.61
CA SER A 53 -12.20 2.48 2.05
C SER A 53 -12.86 3.83 2.35
N GLY A 54 -12.88 4.76 1.39
CA GLY A 54 -13.32 6.14 1.63
C GLY A 54 -12.34 6.96 2.48
N CYS A 55 -11.14 6.44 2.80
CA CYS A 55 -10.12 7.17 3.58
C CYS A 55 -9.39 8.26 2.77
N GLY A 56 -9.62 8.34 1.45
CA GLY A 56 -8.93 9.25 0.54
C GLY A 56 -7.54 8.77 0.11
N TRP A 57 -7.21 7.51 0.41
CA TRP A 57 -5.96 6.83 0.03
C TRP A 57 -6.27 5.46 -0.56
N PRO A 58 -5.44 4.98 -1.51
CA PRO A 58 -5.57 3.63 -2.04
C PRO A 58 -5.47 2.61 -0.88
N ALA A 59 -6.53 1.82 -0.74
CA ALA A 59 -6.64 0.79 0.28
C ALA A 59 -6.62 -0.60 -0.34
N PHE A 60 -5.92 -1.53 0.30
CA PHE A 60 -5.80 -2.92 -0.12
C PHE A 60 -6.07 -3.84 1.06
N TYR A 61 -6.70 -4.98 0.83
CA TYR A 61 -6.94 -5.97 1.91
C TYR A 61 -5.88 -7.08 1.95
N GLU A 62 -5.11 -7.25 0.88
CA GLU A 62 -4.11 -8.31 0.75
C GLU A 62 -2.93 -7.85 -0.11
N GLY A 63 -1.72 -8.14 0.36
CA GLY A 63 -0.48 -7.94 -0.40
C GLY A 63 0.19 -9.28 -0.73
N PHE A 64 1.22 -9.24 -1.56
CA PHE A 64 1.95 -10.44 -1.95
C PHE A 64 2.64 -11.10 -0.73
N PRO A 65 2.59 -12.44 -0.63
CA PRO A 65 3.18 -13.16 0.48
C PRO A 65 4.69 -12.91 0.55
N GLY A 66 5.17 -12.45 1.71
CA GLY A 66 6.58 -12.14 1.95
C GLY A 66 7.08 -10.82 1.36
N ALA A 67 6.24 -10.06 0.65
CA ALA A 67 6.63 -8.75 0.10
C ALA A 67 6.53 -7.60 1.12
N ILE A 68 5.67 -7.76 2.14
CA ILE A 68 5.36 -6.74 3.13
C ILE A 68 5.69 -7.26 4.52
N LYS A 69 6.36 -6.41 5.31
CA LYS A 69 6.63 -6.63 6.72
C LYS A 69 5.68 -5.79 7.55
N TRP A 70 5.06 -6.43 8.52
CA TRP A 70 4.10 -5.86 9.45
C TRP A 70 4.81 -5.64 10.79
N THR A 71 4.85 -4.39 11.24
CA THR A 71 5.49 -4.01 12.50
C THR A 71 4.43 -3.34 13.35
N LEU A 72 4.10 -3.95 14.50
CA LEU A 72 3.16 -3.35 15.44
C LEU A 72 3.83 -2.10 16.04
N ASP A 73 3.13 -0.97 16.02
CA ASP A 73 3.63 0.24 16.65
C ASP A 73 3.79 0.04 18.18
N PRO A 74 4.72 0.75 18.85
CA PRO A 74 4.96 0.57 20.28
C PRO A 74 3.75 0.84 21.17
N ASP A 75 2.80 1.66 20.70
CA ASP A 75 1.55 1.96 21.38
C ASP A 75 0.45 0.90 21.13
N GLY A 76 0.70 -0.05 20.23
CA GLY A 76 -0.18 -1.17 19.89
C GLY A 76 -1.44 -0.77 19.13
N ARG A 77 -1.55 0.48 18.68
CA ARG A 77 -2.77 1.03 18.07
C ARG A 77 -2.79 0.92 16.56
N GLN A 78 -1.62 0.91 15.95
CA GLN A 78 -1.43 0.87 14.50
C GLN A 78 -0.39 -0.20 14.17
N THR A 79 -0.44 -0.72 12.95
CA THR A 79 0.59 -1.61 12.43
C THR A 79 1.23 -0.93 11.24
N GLU A 80 2.48 -0.51 11.38
CA GLU A 80 3.29 -0.01 10.27
C GLU A 80 3.56 -1.14 9.28
N ILE A 81 3.42 -0.83 7.99
CA ILE A 81 3.83 -1.72 6.91
C ILE A 81 5.04 -1.16 6.17
N THR A 82 6.03 -2.01 5.98
CA THR A 82 7.28 -1.69 5.28
C THR A 82 7.53 -2.73 4.19
N CYS A 83 8.25 -2.33 3.14
CA CYS A 83 8.68 -3.25 2.11
C CYS A 83 9.70 -4.23 2.69
N ALA A 84 9.44 -5.54 2.58
CA ALA A 84 10.35 -6.55 3.09
C ALA A 84 11.71 -6.57 2.36
N ALA A 85 11.76 -6.09 1.11
CA ALA A 85 12.95 -6.11 0.27
C ALA A 85 13.90 -4.92 0.49
N CYS A 86 13.39 -3.73 0.82
CA CYS A 86 14.20 -2.52 1.00
C CYS A 86 14.03 -1.83 2.36
N GLY A 87 13.04 -2.24 3.16
CA GLY A 87 12.69 -1.56 4.41
C GLY A 87 11.97 -0.22 4.21
N GLY A 88 11.60 0.13 2.98
CA GLY A 88 10.90 1.39 2.69
C GLY A 88 9.52 1.43 3.34
N HIS A 89 9.17 2.57 3.94
CA HIS A 89 7.85 2.79 4.53
C HIS A 89 6.76 2.78 3.45
N LEU A 90 5.69 2.00 3.67
CA LEU A 90 4.58 1.84 2.73
C LEU A 90 3.28 2.51 3.22
N GLY A 91 3.05 2.50 4.53
CA GLY A 91 1.85 3.04 5.16
C GLY A 91 1.55 2.38 6.51
N HIS A 92 0.28 2.41 6.91
CA HIS A 92 -0.21 1.78 8.14
C HIS A 92 -1.46 0.95 7.87
N VAL A 93 -1.70 -0.01 8.74
CA VAL A 93 -2.88 -0.87 8.76
C VAL A 93 -3.73 -0.46 9.95
N PHE A 94 -5.00 -0.22 9.67
CA PHE A 94 -6.02 0.09 10.64
C PHE A 94 -6.97 -1.11 10.75
N LYS A 95 -7.06 -1.68 11.95
CA LYS A 95 -8.07 -2.69 12.28
C LYS A 95 -9.27 -1.99 12.90
N GLY A 96 -10.38 -1.92 12.16
CA GLY A 96 -11.68 -1.43 12.64
C GLY A 96 -12.54 -2.55 13.19
#